data_AF-A0A382PJ59-F1
#
_entry.id   AF-A0A382PJ59-F1
#
_cell.length_a   1.000
_cell.length_b   1.000
_cell.length_c   1.000
_cell.angle_alpha   90.00
_cell.angle_beta   90.00
_cell.angle_gamma   90.00
#
_symmetry.space_group_name_H-M   'P 1'
#
loop_
_entity.id
_entity.type
_entity.pdbx_description
1 polymer ?
#
loop_
_entity_poly.entity_id
_entity_poly.type
_entity_poly.pdbx_seq_one_letter_code
_entity_poly.pdbx_strand_id
1 'polypeptide(L)'
;MFVKSIKHNYTFYPKHLLWLLLVSFILIGKTSYAQEKKLLWEISNDDSVVYLVGTVHALEWHDYPLDILYEEAYRVADRVVFEVDLSSFGPEDAENFIQQNGFYPQGQTIRSHVSNKTYNLLREAAEAQGVDFNEVAKIKPWVWAAVFIDAMIQQSGLDPELGVDQHFSDKAAQDNKEIMELETWIDQLKIFSDAPLDKQGKYLDEIVNDLESNSIGDDEATVDAWRDSDLSQLDTLVEEMREEDDYAYGRLIKDRNNKWVPKIINYLNTPGTTTVFAGAAHFAGKDSVVKLLDKINYKATRLPSPPRLLDSPTNQTLNEGSSLTLSS
;
A
#
# COMPACT_ATOMS: atom_id res chain seq x y z
N MET A 1 25.76 3.23 -15.45
CA MET A 1 26.25 3.37 -14.06
C MET A 1 25.74 2.25 -13.14
N PHE A 2 24.65 1.55 -13.51
CA PHE A 2 24.02 0.45 -12.76
C PHE A 2 24.89 -0.79 -12.44
N VAL A 3 25.82 -1.19 -13.32
CA VAL A 3 26.64 -2.40 -13.10
C VAL A 3 27.66 -2.24 -11.95
N LYS A 4 27.84 -1.03 -11.40
CA LYS A 4 28.91 -0.75 -10.42
C LYS A 4 28.50 -0.66 -8.96
N SER A 5 27.20 -0.72 -8.61
CA SER A 5 26.75 -0.36 -7.26
C SER A 5 26.58 -1.51 -6.25
N ILE A 6 27.29 -2.62 -6.41
CA ILE A 6 27.24 -3.75 -5.45
C ILE A 6 28.56 -3.87 -4.69
N LYS A 7 28.98 -2.82 -3.99
CA LYS A 7 30.01 -2.89 -2.93
C LYS A 7 29.78 -1.73 -1.97
N HIS A 8 29.39 -1.98 -0.72
CA HIS A 8 30.15 -1.59 0.48
C HIS A 8 29.40 -1.96 1.78
N ASN A 9 30.16 -2.50 2.73
CA ASN A 9 29.76 -2.88 4.10
C ASN A 9 29.79 -1.67 5.03
N TYR A 10 28.86 -1.61 6.00
CA TYR A 10 28.93 -0.66 7.13
C TYR A 10 29.16 -1.38 8.46
N THR A 11 30.23 -0.99 9.14
CA THR A 11 30.63 -1.47 10.47
C THR A 11 30.05 -0.59 11.57
N PHE A 12 29.34 -1.21 12.51
CA PHE A 12 28.88 -0.66 13.78
C PHE A 12 30.04 -0.50 14.78
N TYR A 13 30.00 0.50 15.69
CA TYR A 13 30.54 0.46 17.08
C TYR A 13 30.28 1.80 17.86
N PRO A 14 30.35 1.83 19.21
CA PRO A 14 29.32 2.47 20.06
C PRO A 14 29.88 3.45 21.14
N LYS A 15 28.98 3.92 22.03
CA LYS A 15 29.14 4.30 23.46
C LYS A 15 29.23 5.78 23.90
N HIS A 16 28.15 6.19 24.58
CA HIS A 16 27.98 6.85 25.90
C HIS A 16 28.64 8.20 26.28
N LEU A 17 27.80 9.14 26.79
CA LEU A 17 27.88 9.92 28.06
C LEU A 17 26.78 11.02 28.01
N LEU A 18 25.67 11.13 28.78
CA LEU A 18 25.35 11.13 30.22
C LEU A 18 25.98 12.29 31.04
N TRP A 19 25.25 13.42 31.24
CA TRP A 19 24.65 13.85 32.54
C TRP A 19 24.07 15.31 32.59
N LEU A 20 22.78 15.39 32.98
CA LEU A 20 22.13 16.29 33.99
C LEU A 20 21.94 17.82 33.74
N LEU A 21 20.87 18.53 34.15
CA LEU A 21 19.96 18.44 35.32
C LEU A 21 18.62 19.22 35.11
N LEU A 22 17.53 18.64 35.63
CA LEU A 22 16.26 19.19 36.19
C LEU A 22 15.99 20.71 36.18
N VAL A 23 14.81 21.11 35.66
CA VAL A 23 13.82 21.93 36.40
C VAL A 23 12.40 21.49 36.01
N SER A 24 11.61 21.13 37.02
CA SER A 24 10.17 20.85 36.97
C SER A 24 9.36 22.15 36.90
N PHE A 25 8.41 22.22 35.96
CA PHE A 25 7.18 23.00 36.13
C PHE A 25 6.00 22.16 35.63
N ILE A 26 5.16 21.74 36.57
CA ILE A 26 3.87 21.13 36.30
C ILE A 26 2.92 22.27 35.91
N LEU A 27 2.63 22.38 34.62
CA LEU A 27 1.40 23.00 34.12
C LEU A 27 0.53 21.86 33.59
N ILE A 28 -0.48 21.46 34.37
CA ILE A 28 -1.59 20.67 33.86
C ILE A 28 -2.44 21.62 33.01
N GLY A 29 -1.94 21.94 31.82
CA GLY A 29 -2.81 22.37 30.74
C GLY A 29 -3.54 21.12 30.27
N LYS A 30 -4.87 21.12 30.29
CA LYS A 30 -5.62 20.29 29.36
C LYS A 30 -5.36 20.86 27.96
N THR A 31 -4.17 20.62 27.42
CA THR A 31 -4.00 20.60 25.98
C THR A 31 -4.83 19.40 25.54
N SER A 32 -6.05 19.68 25.07
CA SER A 32 -6.73 18.76 24.18
C SER A 32 -5.81 18.69 22.96
N TYR A 33 -4.81 17.80 22.99
CA TYR A 33 -4.23 17.31 21.76
C TYR A 33 -5.44 16.76 21.01
N ALA A 34 -5.90 17.49 20.00
CA ALA A 34 -6.73 16.89 18.99
C ALA A 34 -5.85 15.78 18.44
N GLN A 35 -6.09 14.54 18.86
CA GLN A 35 -5.32 13.41 18.39
C GLN A 35 -5.47 13.39 16.87
N GLU A 36 -4.35 13.50 16.17
CA GLU A 36 -4.36 13.67 14.72
C GLU A 36 -5.04 12.46 14.07
N LYS A 37 -5.96 12.76 13.14
CA LYS A 37 -6.71 11.73 12.41
C LYS A 37 -5.74 10.89 11.60
N LYS A 38 -5.82 9.58 11.79
CA LYS A 38 -5.06 8.58 11.05
C LYS A 38 -5.75 8.22 9.76
N LEU A 39 -5.06 7.54 8.85
CA LEU A 39 -5.66 6.94 7.67
C LEU A 39 -6.40 5.65 8.08
N LEU A 40 -7.40 5.82 8.94
CA LEU A 40 -8.26 4.79 9.49
C LEU A 40 -9.69 5.35 9.52
N TRP A 41 -10.65 4.57 9.04
CA TRP A 41 -12.06 4.91 9.09
C TRP A 41 -12.88 3.80 9.72
N GLU A 42 -13.95 4.17 10.42
CA GLU A 42 -14.96 3.26 10.95
C GLU A 42 -16.28 3.42 10.21
N ILE A 43 -16.91 2.30 9.87
CA ILE A 43 -18.31 2.23 9.47
C ILE A 43 -18.99 1.21 10.38
N SER A 44 -20.11 1.56 10.99
CA SER A 44 -20.82 0.68 11.93
C SER A 44 -22.32 0.69 11.73
N ASN A 45 -22.95 -0.41 12.10
CA ASN A 45 -24.40 -0.54 12.32
C ASN A 45 -24.64 -1.16 13.71
N ASP A 46 -25.86 -1.63 13.98
CA ASP A 46 -26.21 -2.15 15.32
C ASP A 46 -25.41 -3.40 15.72
N ASP A 47 -25.02 -4.24 14.76
CA ASP A 47 -24.45 -5.59 15.01
C ASP A 47 -23.01 -5.77 14.48
N SER A 48 -22.50 -4.82 13.71
CA SER A 48 -21.25 -4.96 12.96
C SER A 48 -20.44 -3.67 12.89
N VAL A 49 -19.12 -3.84 12.80
CA VAL A 49 -18.16 -2.75 12.57
C VAL A 49 -17.20 -3.15 11.45
N VAL A 50 -16.96 -2.23 10.52
CA VAL A 50 -15.92 -2.34 9.51
C VAL A 50 -14.92 -1.21 9.69
N TYR A 51 -13.66 -1.58 9.95
CA TYR A 51 -12.53 -0.67 9.91
C TYR A 51 -11.89 -0.68 8.53
N LEU A 52 -11.57 0.49 8.00
CA LEU A 52 -10.83 0.67 6.75
C LEU A 52 -9.48 1.28 7.10
N VAL A 53 -8.40 0.52 6.96
CA VAL A 53 -7.03 0.94 7.22
C VAL A 53 -6.36 1.27 5.89
N GLY A 54 -5.91 2.52 5.75
CA GLY A 54 -5.06 2.97 4.65
C GLY A 54 -3.63 2.48 4.83
N THR A 55 -3.18 1.62 3.92
CA THR A 55 -1.86 0.99 3.93
C THR A 55 -0.91 1.64 2.92
N VAL A 56 0.37 1.30 3.06
CA VAL A 56 1.41 1.51 2.05
C VAL A 56 2.20 0.21 1.93
N HIS A 57 2.60 -0.11 0.71
CA HIS A 57 3.12 -1.44 0.35
C HIS A 57 4.58 -1.67 0.73
N ALA A 58 5.36 -0.62 0.96
CA ALA A 58 6.75 -0.71 1.35
C ALA A 58 7.09 0.43 2.31
N LEU A 59 7.91 0.14 3.31
CA LEU A 59 8.32 1.08 4.36
C LEU A 59 9.80 0.92 4.68
N GLU A 60 10.32 1.79 5.54
CA GLU A 60 11.63 1.66 6.14
C GLU A 60 11.55 1.21 7.60
N TRP A 61 12.64 0.68 8.14
CA TRP A 61 12.70 0.24 9.55
C TRP A 61 12.37 1.35 10.55
N HIS A 62 12.64 2.62 10.21
CA HIS A 62 12.35 3.74 11.10
C HIS A 62 10.87 4.10 11.17
N ASP A 63 10.04 3.57 10.26
CA ASP A 63 8.58 3.76 10.26
C ASP A 63 7.89 2.88 11.31
N TYR A 64 8.65 2.01 11.99
CA TYR A 64 8.18 1.15 13.06
C TYR A 64 8.44 1.73 14.46
N PRO A 65 7.57 1.46 15.44
CA PRO A 65 6.35 0.65 15.33
C PRO A 65 5.22 1.37 14.60
N LEU A 66 4.36 0.60 13.92
CA LEU A 66 3.14 1.12 13.30
C LEU A 66 2.21 1.77 14.32
N ASP A 67 1.33 2.67 13.87
CA ASP A 67 0.40 3.38 14.74
C ASP A 67 -0.51 2.40 15.52
N ILE A 68 -0.66 2.67 16.81
CA ILE A 68 -1.44 1.82 17.73
C ILE A 68 -2.89 1.65 17.28
N LEU A 69 -3.47 2.61 16.55
CA LEU A 69 -4.85 2.49 16.06
C LEU A 69 -4.97 1.43 14.95
N TYR A 70 -3.94 1.21 14.14
CA TYR A 70 -3.92 0.12 13.17
C TYR A 70 -3.82 -1.23 13.85
N GLU A 71 -2.94 -1.33 14.85
CA GLU A 71 -2.77 -2.52 15.68
C GLU A 71 -4.05 -2.87 16.44
N GLU A 72 -4.75 -1.88 16.97
CA GLU A 72 -6.01 -2.07 17.69
C GLU A 72 -7.14 -2.48 16.73
N ALA A 73 -7.27 -1.84 15.57
CA ALA A 73 -8.25 -2.23 14.54
C ALA A 73 -8.02 -3.70 14.11
N TYR A 74 -6.77 -4.13 13.95
CA TYR A 74 -6.43 -5.53 13.71
C TYR A 74 -6.83 -6.42 14.89
N ARG A 75 -6.48 -6.03 16.12
CA ARG A 75 -6.67 -6.84 17.32
C ARG A 75 -8.14 -7.17 17.55
N VAL A 76 -9.03 -6.17 17.42
CA VAL A 76 -10.47 -6.31 17.68
C VAL A 76 -11.23 -7.00 16.55
N ALA A 77 -10.62 -7.18 15.39
CA ALA A 77 -11.27 -7.81 14.25
C ALA A 77 -11.45 -9.32 14.42
N ASP A 78 -12.65 -9.81 14.13
CA ASP A 78 -12.92 -11.25 13.99
C ASP A 78 -12.35 -11.78 12.67
N ARG A 79 -12.33 -10.93 11.64
CA ARG A 79 -11.86 -11.25 10.29
C ARG A 79 -11.06 -10.08 9.70
N VAL A 80 -10.05 -10.41 8.90
CA VAL A 80 -9.25 -9.40 8.19
C VAL A 80 -9.42 -9.56 6.68
N VAL A 81 -9.41 -8.45 5.98
CA VAL A 81 -9.59 -8.39 4.53
C VAL A 81 -8.44 -7.58 3.96
N PHE A 82 -7.75 -8.10 2.96
CA PHE A 82 -6.74 -7.35 2.20
C PHE A 82 -7.25 -7.05 0.80
N GLU A 83 -6.55 -6.21 0.04
CA GLU A 83 -6.84 -6.09 -1.39
C GLU A 83 -6.77 -7.45 -2.07
N VAL A 84 -5.67 -8.18 -1.80
CA VAL A 84 -5.36 -9.51 -2.29
C VAL A 84 -4.85 -10.35 -1.12
N ASP A 85 -5.20 -11.63 -1.06
CA ASP A 85 -4.57 -12.56 -0.13
C ASP A 85 -3.15 -12.91 -0.63
N LEU A 86 -2.13 -12.32 0.00
CA LEU A 86 -0.71 -12.53 -0.33
C LEU A 86 -0.23 -13.96 -0.10
N SER A 87 -0.97 -14.75 0.69
CA SER A 87 -0.67 -16.17 0.91
C SER A 87 -1.29 -17.11 -0.13
N SER A 88 -2.17 -16.58 -0.99
CA SER A 88 -2.94 -17.37 -1.96
C SER A 88 -2.18 -17.69 -3.26
N PHE A 89 -1.01 -17.11 -3.47
CA PHE A 89 -0.18 -17.32 -4.66
C PHE A 89 1.30 -17.34 -4.31
N GLY A 90 2.08 -18.03 -5.15
CA GLY A 90 3.54 -18.08 -5.02
C GLY A 90 4.28 -17.74 -6.31
N PRO A 91 5.62 -17.83 -6.27
CA PRO A 91 6.46 -17.55 -7.44
C PRO A 91 6.11 -18.39 -8.68
N GLU A 92 5.70 -19.65 -8.50
CA GLU A 92 5.28 -20.53 -9.60
C GLU A 92 3.99 -20.05 -10.27
N ASP A 93 3.02 -19.55 -9.49
CA ASP A 93 1.77 -19.00 -10.03
C ASP A 93 2.03 -17.73 -10.85
N ALA A 94 2.89 -16.84 -10.33
CA ALA A 94 3.33 -15.65 -11.03
C ALA A 94 4.08 -15.99 -12.33
N GLU A 95 5.00 -16.96 -12.29
CA GLU A 95 5.71 -17.43 -13.48
C GLU A 95 4.74 -17.98 -14.53
N ASN A 96 3.80 -18.83 -14.12
CA ASN A 96 2.78 -19.38 -15.01
C ASN A 96 1.91 -18.29 -15.63
N PHE A 97 1.52 -17.28 -14.86
CA PHE A 97 0.76 -16.14 -15.37
C PHE A 97 1.57 -15.33 -16.41
N ILE A 98 2.84 -15.06 -16.15
CA ILE A 98 3.75 -14.37 -17.09
C ILE A 98 3.96 -15.20 -18.35
N GLN A 99 4.15 -16.51 -18.25
CA GLN A 99 4.28 -17.37 -19.43
C GLN A 99 3.05 -17.30 -20.34
N GLN A 100 1.84 -17.20 -19.77
CA GLN A 100 0.59 -17.13 -20.52
C GLN A 100 0.28 -15.72 -21.06
N ASN A 101 0.61 -14.67 -20.30
CA ASN A 101 0.11 -13.31 -20.56
C ASN A 101 1.21 -12.29 -20.89
N GLY A 102 2.48 -12.64 -20.61
CA GLY A 102 3.65 -11.76 -20.67
C GLY A 102 4.35 -11.70 -22.02
N PHE A 103 3.99 -12.54 -22.99
CA PHE A 103 4.68 -12.59 -24.29
C PHE A 103 3.80 -12.13 -25.45
N TYR A 104 4.44 -11.48 -26.41
CA TYR A 104 3.81 -11.14 -27.69
C TYR A 104 3.49 -12.40 -28.51
N PRO A 105 2.42 -12.38 -29.31
CA PRO A 105 2.23 -13.37 -30.37
C PRO A 105 3.41 -13.38 -31.36
N GLN A 106 3.60 -14.51 -32.06
CA GLN A 106 4.68 -14.66 -33.04
C GLN A 106 4.66 -13.51 -34.08
N GLY A 107 5.82 -12.92 -34.32
CA GLY A 107 6.01 -11.84 -35.29
C GLY A 107 5.74 -10.44 -34.75
N GLN A 108 5.30 -10.30 -33.49
CA GLN A 108 5.21 -9.01 -32.79
C GLN A 108 6.30 -8.87 -31.75
N THR A 109 6.68 -7.62 -31.45
CA THR A 109 7.69 -7.30 -30.44
C THR A 109 7.33 -6.00 -29.71
N ILE A 110 8.04 -5.74 -28.62
CA ILE A 110 7.93 -4.50 -27.86
C ILE A 110 8.23 -3.25 -28.68
N ARG A 111 8.96 -3.37 -29.80
CA ARG A 111 9.46 -2.25 -30.60
C ARG A 111 8.39 -1.24 -31.02
N SER A 112 7.19 -1.71 -31.31
CA SER A 112 6.08 -0.86 -31.77
C SER A 112 5.32 -0.14 -30.66
N HIS A 113 5.64 -0.44 -29.39
CA HIS A 113 4.84 -0.01 -28.25
C HIS A 113 5.60 0.87 -27.27
N VAL A 114 6.92 0.99 -27.39
CA VAL A 114 7.75 1.80 -26.49
C VAL A 114 8.58 2.83 -27.24
N SER A 115 9.04 3.85 -26.53
CA SER A 115 9.95 4.85 -27.05
C SER A 115 11.29 4.26 -27.52
N ASN A 116 12.01 5.02 -28.36
CA ASN A 116 13.38 4.67 -28.75
C ASN A 116 14.32 4.53 -27.55
N LYS A 117 14.09 5.36 -26.52
CA LYS A 117 14.87 5.39 -25.29
C LYS A 117 14.73 4.06 -24.57
N THR A 118 13.50 3.68 -24.20
CA THR A 118 13.18 2.41 -23.53
C THR A 118 13.67 1.19 -24.31
N TYR A 119 13.46 1.19 -25.63
CA TYR A 119 13.93 0.09 -26.49
C TYR A 119 15.45 -0.09 -26.44
N ASN A 120 16.20 1.02 -26.50
CA ASN A 120 17.67 0.98 -26.42
C ASN A 120 18.15 0.59 -25.02
N LEU A 121 17.50 1.07 -23.95
CA LEU A 121 17.81 0.69 -22.58
C LEU A 121 17.66 -0.83 -22.38
N LEU A 122 16.55 -1.41 -22.84
CA LEU A 122 16.33 -2.86 -22.76
C LEU A 122 17.39 -3.65 -23.56
N ARG A 123 17.81 -3.13 -24.71
CA ARG A 123 18.89 -3.75 -25.50
C ARG A 123 20.22 -3.73 -24.77
N GLU A 124 20.61 -2.58 -24.22
CA GLU A 124 21.85 -2.43 -23.46
C GLU A 124 21.85 -3.30 -22.19
N ALA A 125 20.71 -3.39 -21.50
CA ALA A 125 20.54 -4.28 -20.36
C ALA A 125 20.69 -5.75 -20.76
N ALA A 126 20.07 -6.18 -21.86
CA ALA A 126 20.19 -7.54 -22.38
C ALA A 126 21.65 -7.89 -22.74
N GLU A 127 22.34 -7.01 -23.46
CA GLU A 127 23.74 -7.16 -23.84
C GLU A 127 24.66 -7.26 -22.61
N ALA A 128 24.43 -6.42 -21.60
CA ALA A 128 25.21 -6.45 -20.35
C ALA A 128 25.05 -7.77 -19.57
N GLN A 129 23.91 -8.45 -19.70
CA GLN A 129 23.63 -9.74 -19.07
C GLN A 129 23.95 -10.95 -19.98
N GLY A 130 24.41 -10.71 -21.23
CA GLY A 130 24.68 -11.78 -22.18
C GLY A 130 23.42 -12.50 -22.71
N VAL A 131 22.27 -11.84 -22.66
CA VAL A 131 20.97 -12.37 -23.10
C VAL A 131 20.71 -11.92 -24.54
N ASP A 132 20.14 -12.80 -25.38
CA ASP A 132 19.69 -12.42 -26.73
C ASP A 132 18.54 -11.42 -26.65
N PHE A 133 18.78 -10.22 -27.16
CA PHE A 133 17.78 -9.17 -27.17
C PHE A 133 16.51 -9.54 -27.96
N ASN A 134 16.59 -10.46 -28.93
CA ASN A 134 15.41 -10.94 -29.64
C ASN A 134 14.42 -11.67 -28.71
N GLU A 135 14.90 -12.34 -27.65
CA GLU A 135 14.03 -12.96 -26.65
C GLU A 135 13.44 -11.91 -25.71
N VAL A 136 14.25 -10.94 -25.28
CA VAL A 136 13.81 -9.78 -24.48
C VAL A 136 12.72 -8.98 -25.20
N ALA A 137 12.87 -8.76 -26.51
CA ALA A 137 11.93 -7.99 -27.31
C ALA A 137 10.56 -8.67 -27.49
N LYS A 138 10.42 -9.97 -27.18
CA LYS A 138 9.14 -10.69 -27.21
C LYS A 138 8.34 -10.54 -25.92
N ILE A 139 8.91 -9.99 -24.86
CA ILE A 139 8.23 -9.75 -23.59
C ILE A 139 7.43 -8.44 -23.71
N LYS A 140 6.18 -8.46 -23.23
CA LYS A 140 5.27 -7.29 -23.24
C LYS A 140 5.73 -6.22 -22.24
N PRO A 141 5.40 -4.94 -22.48
CA PRO A 141 5.87 -3.84 -21.64
C PRO A 141 5.49 -3.98 -20.16
N TRP A 142 4.30 -4.51 -19.84
CA TRP A 142 3.84 -4.64 -18.45
C TRP A 142 4.76 -5.51 -17.58
N VAL A 143 5.40 -6.53 -18.15
CA VAL A 143 6.34 -7.39 -17.42
C VAL A 143 7.62 -6.62 -17.12
N TRP A 144 8.13 -5.86 -18.09
CA TRP A 144 9.30 -5.01 -17.88
C TRP A 144 9.03 -3.89 -16.87
N ALA A 145 7.81 -3.33 -16.87
CA ALA A 145 7.39 -2.35 -15.88
C ALA A 145 7.50 -2.94 -14.46
N ALA A 146 6.96 -4.15 -14.24
CA ALA A 146 7.07 -4.84 -12.95
C ALA A 146 8.53 -5.07 -12.53
N VAL A 147 9.39 -5.52 -13.45
CA VAL A 147 10.84 -5.71 -13.18
C VAL A 147 11.54 -4.41 -12.80
N PHE A 148 11.20 -3.30 -13.47
CA PHE A 148 11.82 -2.00 -13.20
C PHE A 148 11.32 -1.39 -11.90
N ILE A 149 10.03 -1.52 -11.57
CA ILE A 149 9.49 -1.08 -10.28
C ILE A 149 10.17 -1.83 -9.12
N ASP A 150 10.28 -3.15 -9.21
CA ASP A 150 11.00 -3.96 -8.21
C ASP A 150 12.46 -3.46 -8.02
N ALA A 151 13.16 -3.19 -9.13
CA ALA A 151 14.50 -2.64 -9.06
C ALA A 151 14.55 -1.23 -8.44
N MET A 152 13.55 -0.39 -8.67
CA MET A 152 13.43 0.95 -8.07
C MET A 152 13.24 0.86 -6.56
N ILE A 153 12.34 -0.01 -6.09
CA ILE A 153 12.09 -0.24 -4.67
C ILE A 153 13.38 -0.72 -3.98
N GLN A 154 14.10 -1.67 -4.57
CA GLN A 154 15.37 -2.14 -4.00
C GLN A 154 16.45 -1.03 -3.91
N GLN A 155 16.35 0.02 -4.71
CA GLN A 155 17.26 1.17 -4.68
C GLN A 155 16.80 2.30 -3.76
N SER A 156 15.51 2.40 -3.46
CA SER A 156 14.95 3.45 -2.62
C SER A 156 15.25 3.26 -1.13
N GLY A 157 15.59 2.04 -0.73
CA GLY A 157 15.72 1.67 0.69
C GLY A 157 14.39 1.27 1.33
N LEU A 158 13.28 1.41 0.60
CA LEU A 158 11.99 0.84 0.98
C LEU A 158 12.05 -0.68 0.87
N ASP A 159 11.36 -1.34 1.79
CA ASP A 159 11.26 -2.79 1.85
C ASP A 159 9.78 -3.21 1.84
N PRO A 160 9.32 -3.95 0.81
CA PRO A 160 7.96 -4.49 0.77
C PRO A 160 7.64 -5.41 1.96
N GLU A 161 8.65 -6.08 2.52
CA GLU A 161 8.48 -6.93 3.71
C GLU A 161 8.14 -6.11 4.96
N LEU A 162 8.43 -4.81 4.93
CA LEU A 162 8.06 -3.86 5.98
C LEU A 162 6.74 -3.13 5.66
N GLY A 163 6.12 -3.38 4.50
CA GLY A 163 4.83 -2.79 4.14
C GLY A 163 3.74 -3.08 5.16
N VAL A 164 2.78 -2.18 5.30
CA VAL A 164 1.67 -2.33 6.25
C VAL A 164 0.82 -3.56 5.87
N ASP A 165 0.63 -3.79 4.57
CA ASP A 165 -0.10 -4.94 4.04
C ASP A 165 0.59 -6.26 4.44
N GLN A 166 1.90 -6.36 4.21
CA GLN A 166 2.68 -7.56 4.52
C GLN A 166 2.73 -7.82 6.03
N HIS A 167 2.99 -6.78 6.84
CA HIS A 167 3.01 -6.89 8.31
C HIS A 167 1.71 -7.49 8.87
N PHE A 168 0.55 -6.95 8.46
CA PHE A 168 -0.73 -7.46 8.94
C PHE A 168 -1.13 -8.79 8.31
N SER A 169 -0.70 -9.09 7.08
CA SER A 169 -0.92 -10.40 6.44
C SER A 169 -0.17 -11.50 7.21
N ASP A 170 1.12 -11.30 7.48
CA ASP A 170 1.93 -12.24 8.26
C ASP A 170 1.39 -12.41 9.68
N LYS A 171 0.99 -11.31 10.31
CA LYS A 171 0.39 -11.36 11.64
C LYS A 171 -0.93 -12.14 11.63
N ALA A 172 -1.78 -11.94 10.63
CA ALA A 172 -3.03 -12.69 10.47
C ALA A 172 -2.78 -14.19 10.32
N ALA A 173 -1.79 -14.57 9.52
CA ALA A 173 -1.38 -15.96 9.35
C ALA A 173 -0.86 -16.56 10.66
N GLN A 174 -0.01 -15.84 11.40
CA GLN A 174 0.51 -16.27 12.71
C GLN A 174 -0.59 -16.44 13.77
N ASP A 175 -1.55 -15.51 13.79
CA ASP A 175 -2.68 -15.54 14.73
C ASP A 175 -3.80 -16.50 14.29
N ASN A 176 -3.69 -17.12 13.11
CA ASN A 176 -4.73 -17.94 12.48
C ASN A 176 -6.07 -17.20 12.34
N LYS A 177 -6.03 -15.89 12.04
CA LYS A 177 -7.23 -15.12 11.70
C LYS A 177 -7.74 -15.50 10.32
N GLU A 178 -9.05 -15.40 10.12
CA GLU A 178 -9.64 -15.57 8.80
C GLU A 178 -9.19 -14.43 7.89
N ILE A 179 -8.47 -14.78 6.81
CA ILE A 179 -8.00 -13.87 5.77
C ILE A 179 -8.99 -13.92 4.60
N MET A 180 -9.46 -12.76 4.17
CA MET A 180 -10.30 -12.57 3.00
C MET A 180 -9.67 -11.55 2.04
N GLU A 181 -10.21 -11.43 0.84
CA GLU A 181 -9.70 -10.52 -0.19
C GLU A 181 -10.80 -9.68 -0.88
N LEU A 182 -10.45 -8.45 -1.26
CA LEU A 182 -11.30 -7.56 -2.05
C LEU A 182 -11.24 -7.88 -3.54
N GLU A 183 -10.17 -8.51 -4.01
CA GLU A 183 -9.98 -9.00 -5.37
C GLU A 183 -8.95 -10.13 -5.40
N THR A 184 -8.96 -10.93 -6.48
CA THR A 184 -7.97 -12.00 -6.62
C THR A 184 -6.64 -11.42 -7.10
N TRP A 185 -5.53 -12.09 -6.79
CA TRP A 185 -4.21 -11.73 -7.36
C TRP A 185 -4.21 -11.71 -8.90
N ILE A 186 -5.01 -12.59 -9.53
CA ILE A 186 -5.19 -12.63 -10.99
C ILE A 186 -5.87 -11.35 -11.49
N ASP A 187 -6.93 -10.90 -10.81
CA ASP A 187 -7.61 -9.66 -11.17
C ASP A 187 -6.67 -8.46 -11.04
N GLN A 188 -5.82 -8.45 -10.01
CA GLN A 188 -4.83 -7.41 -9.80
C GLN A 188 -3.77 -7.40 -10.92
N LEU A 189 -3.18 -8.54 -11.29
CA LEU A 189 -2.23 -8.61 -12.41
C LEU A 189 -2.87 -8.22 -13.74
N LYS A 190 -4.16 -8.54 -13.94
CA LYS A 190 -4.92 -8.16 -15.13
C LYS A 190 -5.14 -6.66 -15.25
N ILE A 191 -4.97 -5.86 -14.20
CA ILE A 191 -4.91 -4.40 -14.28
C ILE A 191 -3.78 -3.96 -15.23
N PHE A 192 -2.67 -4.70 -15.25
CA PHE A 192 -1.53 -4.40 -16.10
C PHE A 192 -1.53 -5.23 -17.39
N SER A 193 -1.74 -6.55 -17.30
CA SER A 193 -1.60 -7.45 -18.45
C SER A 193 -2.65 -7.21 -19.54
N ASP A 194 -3.85 -6.81 -19.16
CA ASP A 194 -4.99 -6.62 -20.07
C ASP A 194 -5.11 -5.15 -20.55
N ALA A 195 -4.23 -4.26 -20.08
CA ALA A 195 -4.19 -2.90 -20.60
C ALA A 195 -3.80 -2.92 -22.10
N PRO A 196 -4.33 -2.00 -22.93
CA PRO A 196 -3.89 -1.83 -24.30
C PRO A 196 -2.36 -1.71 -24.40
N LEU A 197 -1.75 -2.31 -25.42
CA LEU A 197 -0.30 -2.40 -25.53
C LEU A 197 0.39 -1.03 -25.59
N ASP A 198 -0.26 -0.03 -26.19
CA ASP A 198 0.19 1.36 -26.20
C ASP A 198 0.17 1.98 -24.80
N LYS A 199 -0.83 1.64 -23.97
CA LYS A 199 -0.90 2.06 -22.56
C LYS A 199 0.16 1.38 -21.70
N GLN A 200 0.37 0.07 -21.88
CA GLN A 200 1.47 -0.64 -21.21
C GLN A 200 2.82 -0.04 -21.59
N GLY A 201 2.99 0.30 -22.86
CA GLY A 201 4.21 0.89 -23.39
C GLY A 201 4.47 2.30 -22.87
N LYS A 202 3.45 3.16 -22.84
CA LYS A 202 3.51 4.50 -22.21
C LYS A 202 3.90 4.41 -20.73
N TYR A 203 3.30 3.49 -19.99
CA TYR A 203 3.63 3.27 -18.58
C TYR A 203 5.08 2.82 -18.38
N LEU A 204 5.58 1.91 -19.21
CA LEU A 204 6.99 1.53 -19.17
C LEU A 204 7.93 2.69 -19.53
N ASP A 205 7.54 3.53 -20.50
CA ASP A 205 8.31 4.72 -20.87
C ASP A 205 8.38 5.73 -19.71
N GLU A 206 7.30 5.89 -18.94
CA GLU A 206 7.25 6.71 -17.73
C GLU A 206 8.21 6.18 -16.65
N ILE A 207 8.14 4.90 -16.31
CA ILE A 207 9.06 4.24 -15.35
C ILE A 207 10.53 4.41 -15.76
N VAL A 208 10.83 4.30 -17.06
CA VAL A 208 12.20 4.51 -17.57
C VAL A 208 12.66 5.97 -17.46
N ASN A 209 11.75 6.93 -17.49
CA ASN A 209 12.09 8.34 -17.22
C ASN A 209 12.33 8.59 -15.74
N ASP A 210 11.53 7.97 -14.88
CA ASP A 210 11.65 8.07 -13.43
C ASP A 210 12.97 7.47 -12.92
N LEU A 211 13.32 6.29 -13.45
CA LEU A 211 14.62 5.64 -13.24
C LEU A 211 15.81 6.55 -13.55
N GLU A 212 15.77 7.33 -14.63
CA GLU A 212 16.89 8.22 -14.98
C GLU A 212 16.98 9.45 -14.09
N SER A 213 15.84 9.92 -13.58
CA SER A 213 15.78 11.08 -12.70
C SER A 213 16.07 10.73 -11.23
N ASN A 214 16.27 9.45 -10.91
CA ASN A 214 16.22 8.91 -9.54
C ASN A 214 14.96 9.36 -8.79
N SER A 215 13.89 9.64 -9.53
CA SER A 215 12.59 9.94 -8.96
C SER A 215 11.90 8.61 -8.70
N ILE A 216 11.56 8.34 -7.45
CA ILE A 216 10.56 7.34 -7.10
C ILE A 216 9.22 8.09 -6.85
N GLY A 217 9.10 9.29 -7.42
CA GLY A 217 8.46 10.46 -6.82
C GLY A 217 7.00 10.30 -6.38
N ASP A 218 6.22 9.46 -7.05
CA ASP A 218 4.83 9.24 -6.69
C ASP A 218 4.68 8.30 -5.48
N ASP A 219 5.58 7.33 -5.33
CA ASP A 219 5.58 6.39 -4.20
C ASP A 219 6.18 7.04 -2.95
N GLU A 220 7.26 7.84 -3.08
CA GLU A 220 7.86 8.55 -1.93
C GLU A 220 6.90 9.62 -1.38
N ALA A 221 6.28 10.44 -2.25
CA ALA A 221 5.30 11.43 -1.83
C ALA A 221 4.05 10.78 -1.19
N THR A 222 3.63 9.61 -1.69
CA THR A 222 2.54 8.83 -1.09
C THR A 222 2.92 8.28 0.28
N VAL A 223 4.13 7.73 0.44
CA VAL A 223 4.63 7.25 1.72
C VAL A 223 4.78 8.38 2.73
N ASP A 224 5.28 9.54 2.32
CA ASP A 224 5.38 10.72 3.19
C ASP A 224 4.00 11.24 3.62
N ALA A 225 3.06 11.35 2.68
CA ALA A 225 1.68 11.68 3.01
C ALA A 225 1.04 10.64 3.95
N TRP A 226 1.40 9.36 3.82
CA TRP A 226 0.97 8.31 4.74
C TRP A 226 1.57 8.47 6.13
N ARG A 227 2.88 8.71 6.24
CA ARG A 227 3.63 8.94 7.50
C ARG A 227 2.99 10.07 8.31
N ASP A 228 2.64 11.16 7.63
CA ASP A 228 2.01 12.34 8.23
C ASP A 228 0.48 12.20 8.39
N SER A 229 -0.11 11.09 7.94
CA SER A 229 -1.56 10.92 7.85
C SER A 229 -2.26 12.08 7.10
N ASP A 230 -1.60 12.65 6.09
CA ASP A 230 -2.09 13.78 5.30
C ASP A 230 -3.01 13.30 4.17
N LEU A 231 -4.30 13.20 4.49
CA LEU A 231 -5.34 12.88 3.51
C LEU A 231 -5.50 13.97 2.44
N SER A 232 -5.15 15.23 2.73
CA SER A 232 -5.25 16.30 1.74
C SER A 232 -4.17 16.13 0.67
N GLN A 233 -2.95 15.78 1.08
CA GLN A 233 -1.87 15.49 0.14
C GLN A 233 -2.19 14.24 -0.69
N LEU A 234 -2.72 13.17 -0.08
CA LEU A 234 -3.19 11.99 -0.83
C LEU A 234 -4.33 12.35 -1.81
N ASP A 235 -5.29 13.20 -1.41
CA ASP A 235 -6.36 13.67 -2.31
C ASP A 235 -5.78 14.41 -3.53
N THR A 236 -4.74 15.24 -3.32
CA THR A 236 -4.03 15.93 -4.42
C THR A 236 -3.33 14.94 -5.35
N LEU A 237 -2.52 14.03 -4.81
CA LEU A 237 -1.76 13.05 -5.61
C LEU A 237 -2.69 12.16 -6.46
N VAL A 238 -3.81 11.70 -5.87
CA VAL A 238 -4.80 10.89 -6.59
C VAL A 238 -5.51 11.69 -7.68
N GLU A 239 -5.76 12.99 -7.47
CA GLU A 239 -6.36 13.84 -8.49
C GLU A 239 -5.37 14.20 -9.61
N GLU A 240 -4.09 14.40 -9.29
CA GLU A 240 -3.01 14.58 -10.28
C GLU A 240 -2.89 13.34 -11.17
N MET A 241 -2.83 12.13 -10.58
CA MET A 241 -2.86 10.85 -11.32
C MET A 241 -4.05 10.79 -12.30
N ARG A 242 -5.23 11.25 -11.87
CA ARG A 242 -6.43 11.28 -12.71
C ARG A 242 -6.31 12.27 -13.87
N GLU A 243 -5.74 13.44 -13.63
CA GLU A 243 -5.57 14.47 -14.66
C GLU A 243 -4.51 14.08 -15.68
N GLU A 244 -3.47 13.38 -15.26
CA GLU A 244 -2.37 12.93 -16.10
C GLU A 244 -2.73 11.69 -16.94
N ASP A 245 -3.35 10.66 -16.34
CA ASP A 245 -3.81 9.47 -17.07
C ASP A 245 -5.10 8.90 -16.48
N ASP A 246 -6.24 9.46 -16.89
CA ASP A 246 -7.59 9.00 -16.50
C ASP A 246 -7.83 7.50 -16.77
N TYR A 247 -7.14 6.91 -17.76
CA TYR A 247 -7.21 5.47 -18.00
C TYR A 247 -6.53 4.67 -16.88
N ALA A 248 -5.31 5.07 -16.48
CA ALA A 248 -4.60 4.44 -15.37
C ALA A 248 -5.35 4.65 -14.05
N TYR A 249 -5.80 5.87 -13.76
CA TYR A 249 -6.65 6.17 -12.59
C TYR A 249 -7.93 5.32 -12.56
N GLY A 250 -8.58 5.18 -13.71
CA GLY A 250 -9.76 4.32 -13.88
C GLY A 250 -9.49 2.90 -13.41
N ARG A 251 -8.37 2.33 -13.88
CA ARG A 251 -7.98 0.94 -13.65
C ARG A 251 -7.42 0.69 -12.24
N LEU A 252 -6.61 1.61 -11.72
CA LEU A 252 -5.89 1.47 -10.44
C LEU A 252 -6.72 1.87 -9.22
N ILE A 253 -7.67 2.80 -9.37
CA ILE A 253 -8.45 3.33 -8.24
C ILE A 253 -9.94 3.13 -8.47
N LYS A 254 -10.51 3.80 -9.48
CA LYS A 254 -11.96 3.95 -9.61
C LYS A 254 -12.68 2.62 -9.81
N ASP A 255 -12.25 1.79 -10.74
CA ASP A 255 -12.94 0.55 -11.10
C ASP A 255 -12.85 -0.48 -9.97
N ARG A 256 -11.70 -0.52 -9.27
CA ARG A 256 -11.47 -1.37 -8.09
C ARG A 256 -12.38 -0.94 -6.95
N ASN A 257 -12.38 0.34 -6.60
CA ASN A 257 -13.23 0.88 -5.54
C ASN A 257 -14.72 0.59 -5.80
N ASN A 258 -15.19 0.73 -7.05
CA ASN A 258 -16.57 0.40 -7.41
C ASN A 258 -16.90 -1.10 -7.23
N LYS A 259 -15.93 -2.00 -7.44
CA LYS A 259 -16.10 -3.44 -7.17
C LYS A 259 -16.01 -3.79 -5.69
N TRP A 260 -15.21 -3.05 -4.92
CA TRP A 260 -14.98 -3.31 -3.49
C TRP A 260 -16.11 -2.81 -2.60
N VAL A 261 -16.75 -1.69 -2.94
CA VAL A 261 -17.83 -1.10 -2.13
C VAL A 261 -18.96 -2.10 -1.81
N PRO A 262 -19.50 -2.89 -2.78
CA PRO A 262 -20.46 -3.94 -2.47
C PRO A 262 -19.94 -5.02 -1.49
N LYS A 263 -18.66 -5.41 -1.59
CA LYS A 263 -18.05 -6.37 -0.66
C LYS A 263 -17.94 -5.79 0.75
N ILE A 264 -17.54 -4.52 0.88
CA ILE A 264 -17.45 -3.81 2.16
C ILE A 264 -18.82 -3.70 2.84
N ILE A 265 -19.88 -3.40 2.07
CA ILE A 265 -21.25 -3.41 2.58
C ILE A 265 -21.67 -4.81 3.03
N ASN A 266 -21.27 -5.85 2.31
CA ASN A 266 -21.55 -7.22 2.71
C ASN A 266 -20.89 -7.58 4.05
N TYR A 267 -19.65 -7.13 4.28
CA TYR A 267 -19.00 -7.28 5.59
C TYR A 267 -19.75 -6.54 6.69
N LEU A 268 -20.20 -5.31 6.43
CA LEU A 268 -21.01 -4.55 7.37
C LEU A 268 -22.36 -5.24 7.69
N ASN A 269 -22.95 -5.94 6.71
CA ASN A 269 -24.20 -6.70 6.92
C ASN A 269 -23.98 -8.09 7.54
N THR A 270 -22.74 -8.47 7.82
CA THR A 270 -22.40 -9.74 8.48
C THR A 270 -21.97 -9.45 9.92
N PRO A 271 -22.64 -9.99 10.96
CA PRO A 271 -22.35 -9.68 12.36
C PRO A 271 -20.87 -9.84 12.73
N GLY A 272 -20.36 -8.92 13.55
CA GLY A 272 -18.98 -8.92 14.07
C GLY A 272 -18.12 -7.79 13.51
N THR A 273 -16.82 -7.87 13.79
CA THR A 273 -15.84 -6.84 13.42
C THR A 273 -14.96 -7.30 12.28
N THR A 274 -14.88 -6.48 11.23
CA THR A 274 -14.03 -6.68 10.05
C THR A 274 -13.03 -5.55 9.95
N THR A 275 -11.76 -5.86 9.71
CA THR A 275 -10.77 -4.83 9.35
C THR A 275 -10.27 -5.07 7.93
N VAL A 276 -10.44 -4.05 7.09
CA VAL A 276 -10.03 -4.03 5.68
C VAL A 276 -8.75 -3.21 5.57
N PHE A 277 -7.71 -3.81 5.02
CA PHE A 277 -6.45 -3.18 4.68
C PHE A 277 -6.41 -2.96 3.17
N ALA A 278 -6.26 -1.70 2.75
CA ALA A 278 -6.11 -1.33 1.35
C ALA A 278 -5.24 -0.07 1.23
N GLY A 279 -4.56 0.10 0.10
CA GLY A 279 -3.66 1.20 -0.16
C GLY A 279 -4.34 2.54 0.11
N ALA A 280 -3.63 3.45 0.80
CA ALA A 280 -4.21 4.70 1.28
C ALA A 280 -4.86 5.56 0.17
N ALA A 281 -4.33 5.47 -1.05
CA ALA A 281 -4.89 6.10 -2.25
C ALA A 281 -6.36 5.71 -2.51
N HIS A 282 -6.79 4.49 -2.14
CA HIS A 282 -8.18 4.05 -2.30
C HIS A 282 -9.18 4.78 -1.39
N PHE A 283 -8.70 5.45 -0.35
CA PHE A 283 -9.50 6.25 0.58
C PHE A 283 -9.44 7.76 0.28
N ALA A 284 -8.67 8.16 -0.73
CA ALA A 284 -8.47 9.54 -1.18
C ALA A 284 -9.09 9.80 -2.57
N GLY A 285 -9.33 11.07 -2.89
CA GLY A 285 -9.91 11.51 -4.17
C GLY A 285 -11.43 11.35 -4.23
N LYS A 286 -12.06 11.71 -5.36
CA LYS A 286 -13.53 11.79 -5.51
C LYS A 286 -14.24 10.44 -5.68
N ASP A 287 -13.50 9.43 -6.14
CA ASP A 287 -13.98 8.05 -6.32
C ASP A 287 -13.42 7.12 -5.22
N SER A 288 -13.02 7.69 -4.07
CA SER A 288 -12.56 6.93 -2.91
C SER A 288 -13.66 6.04 -2.35
N VAL A 289 -13.28 4.91 -1.75
CA VAL A 289 -14.21 4.01 -1.05
C VAL A 289 -15.07 4.77 -0.05
N VAL A 290 -14.47 5.67 0.73
CA VAL A 290 -15.16 6.52 1.72
C VAL A 290 -16.23 7.39 1.08
N LYS A 291 -15.93 8.07 -0.05
CA LYS A 291 -16.90 8.92 -0.75
C LYS A 291 -17.96 8.09 -1.49
N LEU A 292 -17.60 6.93 -2.02
CA LEU A 292 -18.55 6.03 -2.67
C LEU A 292 -19.57 5.46 -1.68
N LEU A 293 -19.14 5.09 -0.47
CA LEU A 293 -20.02 4.66 0.61
C LEU A 293 -20.96 5.79 1.06
N ASP A 294 -20.44 7.01 1.22
CA ASP A 294 -21.25 8.18 1.61
C ASP A 294 -22.37 8.47 0.60
N LYS A 295 -22.10 8.33 -0.70
CA LYS A 295 -23.11 8.49 -1.78
C LYS A 295 -24.30 7.54 -1.67
N ILE A 296 -24.15 6.40 -0.99
CA ILE A 296 -25.21 5.41 -0.75
C ILE A 296 -25.58 5.34 0.75
N ASN A 297 -25.34 6.41 1.50
CA ASN A 297 -25.72 6.62 2.90
C ASN A 297 -25.00 5.73 3.92
N TYR A 298 -23.84 5.17 3.59
CA TYR A 298 -22.93 4.52 4.54
C TYR A 298 -21.82 5.49 4.93
N LYS A 299 -21.91 6.06 6.14
CA LYS A 299 -20.96 7.09 6.59
C LYS A 299 -19.72 6.45 7.23
N ALA A 300 -18.59 6.56 6.54
CA ALA A 300 -17.28 6.22 7.10
C ALA A 300 -16.70 7.40 7.89
N THR A 301 -16.41 7.19 9.17
CA THR A 301 -15.87 8.22 10.08
C THR A 301 -14.38 8.03 10.29
N ARG A 302 -13.57 9.02 9.89
CA ARG A 302 -12.11 8.98 10.07
C ARG A 302 -11.73 9.08 11.54
N LEU A 303 -10.89 8.16 12.01
CA LEU A 303 -10.47 8.00 13.40
C LEU A 303 -9.12 8.69 13.71
N PRO A 304 -8.87 9.10 14.97
CA PRO A 304 -9.80 8.98 16.09
C PRO A 304 -10.94 10.02 15.98
N SER A 305 -12.13 9.63 16.44
CA SER A 305 -13.31 10.51 16.48
C SER A 305 -13.93 10.45 17.88
N PRO A 306 -14.06 11.58 18.60
CA PRO A 306 -14.71 11.59 19.90
C PRO A 306 -16.16 11.04 19.82
N PRO A 307 -16.62 10.23 20.79
CA PRO A 307 -15.93 9.78 22.01
C PRO A 307 -15.20 8.44 21.88
N ARG A 308 -15.14 7.83 20.69
CA ARG A 308 -14.72 6.43 20.49
C ARG A 308 -13.30 6.35 19.94
N LEU A 309 -12.45 5.63 20.66
CA LEU A 309 -11.09 5.32 20.20
C LEU A 309 -11.00 4.01 19.43
N LEU A 310 -12.00 3.11 19.56
CA LEU A 310 -12.31 1.85 18.85
C LEU A 310 -13.11 1.00 19.88
N ASP A 311 -14.45 0.98 19.81
CA ASP A 311 -15.26 0.21 20.80
C ASP A 311 -15.26 -1.28 20.40
N SER A 312 -14.64 -2.15 21.20
CA SER A 312 -14.84 -3.61 21.07
C SER A 312 -16.30 -3.97 21.38
N PRO A 313 -16.96 -4.88 20.62
CA PRO A 313 -18.30 -5.37 20.94
C PRO A 313 -18.38 -6.14 22.28
N THR A 314 -17.23 -6.42 22.91
CA THR A 314 -17.13 -7.07 24.21
C THR A 314 -16.75 -6.05 25.30
N ASN A 315 -17.77 -5.51 25.96
CA ASN A 315 -17.74 -4.76 27.22
C ASN A 315 -16.47 -4.94 28.07
N GLN A 316 -15.65 -3.89 28.18
CA GLN A 316 -15.25 -3.38 29.49
C GLN A 316 -15.30 -1.85 29.46
N THR A 317 -16.32 -1.31 30.11
CA THR A 317 -16.35 0.07 30.59
C THR A 317 -14.99 0.42 31.19
N LEU A 318 -14.28 1.38 30.58
CA LEU A 318 -13.23 2.12 31.27
C LEU A 318 -13.89 2.89 32.41
N ASN A 319 -14.00 2.26 33.58
CA ASN A 319 -14.30 2.98 34.80
C ASN A 319 -13.13 3.91 35.09
N GLU A 320 -13.40 5.22 35.06
CA GLU A 320 -12.50 6.23 35.60
C GLU A 320 -12.04 5.81 37.01
N GLY A 321 -10.73 5.65 37.18
CA GLY A 321 -10.12 5.40 38.49
C GLY A 321 -9.72 3.95 38.73
N SER A 322 -8.67 3.49 38.07
CA SER A 322 -7.82 2.43 38.61
C SER A 322 -6.36 2.81 38.44
N SER A 323 -5.74 3.19 39.56
CA SER A 323 -4.31 3.41 39.67
C SER A 323 -3.58 2.07 39.49
N LEU A 324 -2.84 1.92 38.40
CA LEU A 324 -1.87 0.85 38.25
C LEU A 324 -0.70 1.11 39.20
N THR A 325 -0.64 0.31 40.26
CA THR A 325 0.58 0.14 41.04
C THR A 325 1.49 -0.82 40.26
N LEU A 326 2.63 -0.31 39.81
CA LEU A 326 3.70 -1.14 39.27
C LEU A 326 4.42 -1.81 40.43
N SER A 327 4.35 -3.14 40.53
CA SER A 327 5.26 -3.91 41.35
C SER A 327 6.53 -4.22 40.56
N SER A 328 7.64 -3.88 41.22
CA SER A 328 9.08 -4.07 40.93
C SER A 328 9.50 -5.24 40.06
#